data_AF-A0A3F3H3S9-F1
#
_entry.id   AF-A0A3F3H3S9-F1
#
_cell.length_a   1.000
_cell.length_b   1.000
_cell.length_c   1.000
_cell.angle_alpha   90.00
_cell.angle_beta   90.00
_cell.angle_gamma   90.00
#
_symmetry.space_group_name_H-M   'P 1'
#
loop_
_entity.id
_entity.type
_entity.pdbx_description
1 polymer ?
#
loop_
_entity_poly.entity_id
_entity_poly.type
_entity_poly.pdbx_seq_one_letter_code
_entity_poly.pdbx_strand_id
1 'polypeptide(L)' 'MTTDVMLVVGAGQISLAIARRVGSGTKIILGDKSIENCSEVNKLDYFYSVN' A
#
# COMPACT_ATOMS: atom_id res chain seq x y z
N MET A 1 -16.45 -10.27 11.72
CA MET A 1 -16.01 -10.37 10.32
C MET A 1 -14.50 -10.18 10.33
N THR A 2 -13.73 -11.13 9.80
CA THR A 2 -12.29 -11.03 9.64
C THR A 2 -11.99 -10.42 8.28
N THR A 3 -11.13 -9.39 8.23
CA THR A 3 -10.68 -8.78 6.99
C THR A 3 -9.24 -9.15 6.77
N ASP A 4 -8.92 -9.73 5.62
CA ASP A 4 -7.54 -10.05 5.26
C ASP A 4 -6.75 -8.76 5.02
N VAL A 5 -5.54 -8.71 5.56
CA VAL A 5 -4.66 -7.54 5.50
C VAL A 5 -3.37 -7.92 4.79
N MET A 6 -3.00 -7.14 3.76
CA MET A 6 -1.72 -7.23 3.08
C MET A 6 -0.82 -6.08 3.53
N LEU A 7 0.27 -6.41 4.23
CA LEU A 7 1.32 -5.47 4.58
C LEU A 7 2.38 -5.47 3.48
N VAL A 8 2.73 -4.29 2.97
CA VAL A 8 3.72 -4.13 1.91
C VAL A 8 4.78 -3.13 2.36
N VAL A 9 6.04 -3.56 2.30
CA VAL A 9 7.21 -2.71 2.64
C VAL A 9 7.84 -2.21 1.34
N GLY A 10 7.97 -0.89 1.23
CA GLY A 10 8.31 -0.15 0.01
C GLY A 10 7.05 0.34 -0.72
N ALA A 11 6.95 1.66 -0.95
CA ALA A 11 5.83 2.37 -1.57
C ALA A 11 6.22 2.94 -2.95
N GLY A 12 7.04 2.20 -3.71
CA GLY A 12 7.44 2.55 -5.06
C GLY A 12 6.48 2.03 -6.13
N GLN A 13 6.70 2.43 -7.38
CA GLN A 13 5.82 2.08 -8.51
C GLN A 13 5.65 0.56 -8.70
N ILE A 14 6.72 -0.22 -8.54
CA ILE A 14 6.68 -1.68 -8.71
C ILE A 14 5.87 -2.35 -7.59
N SER A 15 6.16 -2.02 -6.33
CA SER A 15 5.45 -2.62 -5.19
C SER A 15 3.98 -2.25 -5.21
N LEU A 16 3.65 -1.03 -5.62
CA LEU A 16 2.29 -0.56 -5.80
C LEU A 16 1.56 -1.34 -6.91
N ALA A 17 2.20 -1.60 -8.05
CA ALA A 17 1.62 -2.40 -9.12
C ALA A 17 1.33 -3.85 -8.68
N ILE A 18 2.24 -4.44 -7.91
CA ILE A 18 2.06 -5.79 -7.33
C ILE A 18 0.92 -5.77 -6.30
N ALA A 19 0.92 -4.80 -5.38
CA ALA A 19 -0.10 -4.68 -4.35
C ALA A 19 -1.50 -4.48 -4.96
N ARG A 20 -1.60 -3.66 -6.02
CA ARG A 20 -2.85 -3.50 -6.79
C ARG A 20 -3.34 -4.80 -7.41
N ARG A 21 -2.43 -5.63 -7.92
CA ARG A 21 -2.80 -6.88 -8.59
C ARG A 21 -3.15 -8.00 -7.61
N VAL A 22 -2.40 -8.12 -6.52
CA VAL A 22 -2.49 -9.24 -5.58
C VAL A 22 -3.45 -8.93 -4.42
N GLY A 23 -3.47 -7.70 -3.93
CA GLY A 23 -4.27 -7.28 -2.78
C GLY A 23 -5.72 -6.90 -3.12
N SER A 24 -6.22 -7.25 -4.29
CA SER A 24 -7.62 -6.99 -4.66
C SER A 24 -8.56 -7.69 -3.68
N GLY A 25 -9.45 -6.93 -3.04
CA GLY A 25 -10.41 -7.44 -2.06
C GLY A 25 -9.87 -7.60 -0.65
N THR A 26 -8.62 -7.20 -0.39
CA THR A 26 -8.02 -7.16 0.96
C THR A 26 -7.69 -5.72 1.35
N LYS A 27 -7.51 -5.47 2.64
CA LYS A 27 -7.01 -4.17 3.12
C LYS A 27 -5.50 -4.11 2.89
N ILE A 28 -5.02 -3.12 2.15
CA ILE A 28 -3.59 -2.96 1.88
C ILE A 28 -3.00 -1.84 2.74
N ILE A 29 -1.94 -2.15 3.47
CA ILE A 29 -1.15 -1.20 4.26
C ILE A 29 0.26 -1.15 3.65
N LEU A 30 0.69 0.04 3.22
CA LEU A 30 2.01 0.29 2.65
C LEU A 30 2.85 1.09 3.64
N GLY A 31 4.10 0.68 3.84
CA GLY A 31 5.09 1.46 4.59
C GLY A 31 6.33 1.70 3.76
N ASP A 32 6.91 2.90 3.84
CA ASP A 32 8.18 3.24 3.17
C ASP A 32 8.95 4.24 4.04
N LYS A 33 10.28 4.08 4.06
CA LYS A 33 11.18 5.00 4.74
C LYS A 33 11.13 6.41 4.15
N SER A 34 10.85 6.53 2.86
CA SER A 34 10.67 7.81 2.19
C SER A 34 9.25 8.34 2.39
N ILE A 35 9.15 9.47 3.09
CA ILE A 35 7.89 10.23 3.25
C ILE A 35 7.30 10.59 1.88
N GLU A 36 8.13 10.92 0.90
CA GLU A 36 7.70 11.29 -0.46
C GLU A 36 7.00 10.13 -1.16
N ASN A 37 7.55 8.91 -1.05
CA ASN A 37 6.92 7.71 -1.61
C ASN A 37 5.57 7.42 -0.94
N CYS A 38 5.49 7.55 0.38
CA CYS A 38 4.22 7.41 1.11
C CYS A 38 3.19 8.47 0.67
N SER A 39 3.61 9.72 0.48
CA SER A 39 2.73 10.81 0.06
C SER A 39 2.13 10.60 -1.34
N GLU A 40 2.89 10.02 -2.27
CA GLU A 40 2.38 9.68 -3.60
C GLU A 40 1.35 8.54 -3.56
N VAL A 41 1.56 7.56 -2.66
CA VAL A 41 0.61 6.46 -2.45
C VAL A 41 -0.68 6.91 -1.77
N ASN A 42 -0.61 7.86 -0.85
CA ASN A 42 -1.77 8.34 -0.07
C ASN A 42 -2.83 9.06 -0.92
N LYS A 43 -2.50 9.41 -2.17
CA LYS A 43 -3.45 9.96 -3.16
C LYS A 43 -4.40 8.90 -3.75
N LEU A 44 -4.21 7.62 -3.39
CA LEU A 44 -4.97 6.50 -3.93
C LEU A 44 -5.93 5.94 -2.89
N ASP A 45 -7.24 5.91 -3.21
CA ASP A 45 -8.33 5.54 -2.29
C ASP A 45 -8.21 4.17 -1.58
N TYR A 46 -7.36 3.28 -2.09
CA TYR A 46 -7.24 1.89 -1.62
C TYR A 46 -6.00 1.61 -0.77
N PHE A 47 -5.15 2.61 -0.50
CA PHE A 47 -3.89 2.42 0.22
C PHE A 47 -3.81 3.26 1.47
N TYR A 48 -3.45 2.62 2.59
CA TYR A 48 -3.10 3.30 3.83
C TYR A 48 -1.58 3.38 3.92
N SER A 49 -1.02 4.59 3.83
CA SER A 49 0.41 4.83 4.06
C SER A 49 0.72 5.04 5.54
N VAL A 50 1.78 4.40 6.01
CA VAL A 50 2.39 4.62 7.33
C VAL A 50 3.88 4.94 7.15
N ASN A 51 4.41 5.86 7.95
CA ASN A 51 5.84 6.22 7.93
C ASN A 51 6.68 5.22 8.73
#